data_AF-A0A3A4KCB6-F1
#
_entry.id   AF-A0A3A4KCB6-F1
#
_cell.length_a   1.000
_cell.length_b   1.000
_cell.length_c   1.000
_cell.angle_alpha   90.00
_cell.angle_beta   90.00
_cell.angle_gamma   90.00
#
_symmetry.space_group_name_H-M   'P 1'
#
loop_
_entity.id
_entity.type
_entity.pdbx_description
1 polymer ?
#
loop_
_entity_poly.entity_id
_entity_poly.type
_entity_poly.pdbx_seq_one_letter_code
_entity_poly.pdbx_strand_id
1 'polypeptide(L)' 'MAVSDPLTAENDLIAQVANTGVPAVIVPSLEHFVDGRPPEALLRLADVLVMEPKTTFTRLEPEQAAS' A
#
# COMPACT_ATOMS: atom_id res chain seq x y z
N MET A 1 -1.85 -12.44 12.90
CA MET A 1 -1.26 -11.20 12.37
C MET A 1 -2.07 -10.06 12.92
N ALA A 2 -1.46 -9.12 13.64
CA ALA A 2 -2.17 -7.90 14.01
C ALA A 2 -2.50 -7.18 12.70
N VAL A 3 -3.79 -6.98 12.43
CA VAL A 3 -4.20 -6.02 11.40
C VAL A 3 -3.74 -4.68 11.95
N SER A 4 -2.68 -4.11 11.38
CA SER A 4 -2.18 -2.80 11.78
C SER A 4 -3.35 -1.82 11.75
N ASP A 5 -3.45 -0.99 12.78
CA ASP A 5 -4.39 0.12 12.81
C ASP A 5 -4.29 0.91 11.48
N PRO A 6 -5.41 1.21 10.79
CA PRO A 6 -5.38 1.81 9.45
C PRO A 6 -4.57 3.11 9.38
N LEU A 7 -4.63 3.93 10.42
CA LEU A 7 -3.86 5.18 10.52
C LEU A 7 -2.36 4.90 10.64
N THR A 8 -1.98 3.85 11.37
CA THR A 8 -0.57 3.42 11.46
C THR A 8 -0.05 2.97 10.08
N ALA A 9 -0.81 2.14 9.36
CA ALA A 9 -0.43 1.66 8.02
C ALA A 9 -0.33 2.80 6.99
N GLU A 10 -1.21 3.79 7.09
CA GLU A 10 -1.19 4.99 6.26
C GLU A 10 0.06 5.84 6.49
N ASN A 11 0.43 6.05 7.75
CA ASN A 11 1.65 6.79 8.11
C ASN A 11 2.92 6.06 7.63
N ASP A 12 2.96 4.73 7.75
CA ASP A 12 4.07 3.92 7.26
C ASP A 12 4.21 4.04 5.73
N LEU A 13 3.09 4.03 5.00
CA LEU A 13 3.09 4.24 3.54
C LEU A 13 3.66 5.62 3.18
N ILE A 14 3.22 6.69 3.85
CA ILE A 14 3.72 8.05 3.61
C ILE A 14 5.23 8.12 3.86
N ALA A 15 5.71 7.54 4.96
CA ALA A 15 7.13 7.50 5.28
C ALA A 15 7.93 6.71 4.22
N GLN A 16 7.41 5.57 3.77
CA GLN A 16 8.04 4.76 2.73
C GLN A 16 8.17 5.53 1.41
N VAL A 17 7.13 6.24 1.00
CA VAL A 17 7.12 7.04 -0.24
C VAL A 17 8.10 8.21 -0.13
N ALA A 18 8.10 8.93 0.99
CA ALA A 18 9.05 10.01 1.23
C ALA A 18 10.51 9.53 1.18
N ASN A 19 10.79 8.35 1.76
CA ASN A 19 12.14 7.78 1.80
C ASN A 19 12.63 7.24 0.46
N THR A 20 11.71 6.70 -0.36
CA THR A 20 12.07 6.08 -1.64
C THR A 20 12.03 7.08 -2.80
N GLY A 21 11.26 8.17 -2.68
CA GLY A 21 11.10 9.15 -3.75
C GLY A 21 10.39 8.60 -4.98
N VAL A 22 9.57 7.54 -4.82
CA VAL A 22 8.82 6.96 -5.93
C VAL A 22 7.82 7.99 -6.48
N PRO A 23 7.69 8.13 -7.81
CA PRO A 23 6.79 9.11 -8.41
C PRO A 23 5.32 8.71 -8.30
N ALA A 24 5.03 7.41 -8.09
CA ALA A 24 3.67 6.90 -8.03
C ALA A 24 3.54 5.70 -7.08
N VAL A 25 2.34 5.55 -6.51
CA VAL A 25 1.91 4.41 -5.70
C VAL A 25 0.67 3.80 -6.32
N ILE A 26 0.66 2.48 -6.46
CA ILE A 26 -0.51 1.73 -6.92
C ILE A 26 -1.18 1.11 -5.69
N VAL A 27 -2.47 1.40 -5.52
CA VAL A 27 -3.31 0.82 -4.46
C VAL A 27 -4.46 0.02 -5.08
N PRO A 28 -4.86 -1.11 -4.47
CA PRO A 28 -5.89 -1.97 -5.04
C PRO A 28 -7.32 -1.45 -4.80
N SER A 29 -7.50 -0.59 -3.80
CA SER A 29 -8.78 0.00 -3.38
C SER A 29 -8.54 1.22 -2.51
N LEU A 30 -9.54 2.10 -2.42
CA LEU A 30 -9.54 3.25 -1.50
C LEU A 30 -9.97 2.88 -0.07
N GLU A 31 -10.52 1.69 0.14
CA GLU A 31 -10.98 1.20 1.45
C GLU A 31 -9.84 1.06 2.48
N HIS A 32 -8.59 1.08 2.03
CA HIS A 32 -7.42 1.06 2.91
C HIS A 32 -7.14 2.40 3.59
N PHE A 33 -7.77 3.49 3.13
CA PHE A 33 -7.61 4.81 3.73
C PHE A 33 -8.78 5.11 4.67
N VAL A 34 -8.47 5.80 5.78
CA VAL A 34 -9.43 6.06 6.88
C VAL A 34 -10.72 6.73 6.38
N ASP A 35 -10.61 7.65 5.43
CA ASP A 35 -11.74 8.40 4.86
C ASP A 35 -12.14 7.94 3.45
N GLY A 36 -11.66 6.77 3.00
CA GLY A 36 -11.89 6.31 1.63
C GLY A 36 -11.23 7.18 0.57
N ARG A 37 -10.19 7.94 0.94
CA ARG A 37 -9.44 8.82 0.05
C ARG A 37 -7.95 8.80 0.43
N PRO A 38 -7.02 8.85 -0.55
CA PRO A 38 -5.61 8.96 -0.22
C PRO A 38 -5.32 10.25 0.56
N PRO A 39 -4.42 10.22 1.56
CA PRO A 39 -4.10 11.38 2.38
C PRO A 39 -3.46 12.46 1.54
N GLU A 40 -3.70 13.73 1.91
CA GLU A 40 -3.10 14.86 1.20
C GLU A 40 -1.57 14.81 1.25
N ALA A 41 -1.00 14.37 2.38
CA ALA A 41 0.43 14.19 2.52
C ALA A 41 1.01 13.22 1.47
N LEU A 42 0.30 12.12 1.18
CA LEU A 42 0.69 11.16 0.16
C LEU A 42 0.58 11.76 -1.25
N LEU A 43 -0.54 12.43 -1.55
CA LEU A 43 -0.81 13.07 -2.85
C LEU A 43 0.17 14.20 -3.20
N ARG A 44 0.80 14.81 -2.19
CA ARG A 44 1.86 15.81 -2.38
C ARG A 44 3.22 15.18 -2.73
N LEU A 45 3.40 13.90 -2.42
CA LEU A 45 4.67 13.18 -2.61
C LEU A 45 4.67 12.35 -3.89
N ALA A 46 3.53 11.72 -4.23
CA ALA A 46 3.43 10.80 -5.36
C ALA A 46 2.03 10.78 -5.95
N ASP A 47 1.93 10.41 -7.22
CA ASP A 47 0.67 10.08 -7.87
C ASP A 47 0.07 8.81 -7.24
N VAL A 48 -1.22 8.81 -6.92
CA VAL A 48 -1.90 7.61 -6.39
C VAL A 48 -2.81 7.02 -7.45
N LEU A 49 -2.48 5.82 -7.90
CA LEU A 49 -3.21 5.06 -8.92
C LEU A 49 -4.05 3.99 -8.23
N VAL A 50 -5.37 4.08 -8.37
CA VAL A 50 -6.30 3.05 -7.88
C VAL A 50 -6.51 2.04 -8.99
N MET A 51 -6.14 0.78 -8.75
CA MET A 51 -6.28 -0.30 -9.72
C MET A 51 -7.04 -1.47 -9.12
N GLU A 52 -8.28 -1.65 -9.55
CA GLU A 52 -9.08 -2.82 -9.17
C GLU A 52 -8.59 -4.07 -9.92
N PRO A 53 -8.17 -5.12 -9.20
CA PRO A 53 -7.71 -6.34 -9.84
C PRO A 53 -8.87 -7.10 -10.48
N LYS A 54 -8.76 -7.41 -11.79
CA LYS A 54 -9.74 -8.26 -12.49
C LYS A 54 -9.66 -9.74 -12.10
N THR A 55 -8.49 -10.16 -11.62
CA THR A 55 -8.23 -11.55 -11.22
C THR A 55 -7.19 -11.53 -10.11
N THR A 56 -7.40 -12.35 -9.09
CA THR A 56 -6.52 -12.47 -7.93
C THR A 56 -5.88 -13.85 -7.92
N PHE A 57 -4.58 -13.90 -7.62
CA PHE A 57 -3.83 -15.15 -7.48
C PHE A 57 -3.38 -15.30 -6.03
N THR A 58 -3.33 -16.54 -5.53
CA THR A 58 -2.78 -16.82 -4.20
C THR A 58 -1.28 -16.56 -4.19
N ARG A 59 -0.79 -15.87 -3.15
CA ARG A 59 0.64 -15.69 -2.93
C ARG A 59 1.32 -17.05 -2.79
N LEU A 60 2.41 -17.26 -3.51
CA LEU A 60 3.25 -18.44 -3.31
C LEU A 60 4.00 -18.31 -1.99
N GLU A 61 3.99 -19.36 -1.17
CA GLU A 61 4.92 -19.43 -0.05
C GLU A 61 6.33 -19.59 -0.60
N PRO A 62 7.34 -18.90 -0.02
CA PRO A 62 8.72 -19.13 -0.42
C PRO A 62 9.05 -20.60 -0.19
N GLU A 63 9.59 -21.26 -1.22
CA GLU A 63 10.09 -22.63 -1.10
C GLU A 63 11.10 -22.63 0.05
N GLN A 64 10.80 -23.35 1.13
CA GLN A 64 11.73 -23.51 2.24
C GLN A 64 12.98 -24.16 1.63
N ALA A 65 14.07 -23.40 1.50
CA ALA A 65 15.33 -23.93 1.03
C ALA A 65 15.67 -25.16 1.87
N ALA A 66 15.66 -26.34 1.25
CA ALA A 66 15.94 -27.59 1.92
C ALA A 66 17.34 -27.49 2.58
N SER A 67 17.36 -27.56 3.90
CA SER A 67 18.57 -27.59 4.72
C SER A 67 19.50 -28.75 4.37
#